data_AF-A0A165RV74-F1
#
_entry.id   AF-A0A165RV74-F1
#
_cell.length_a   1.000
_cell.length_b   1.000
_cell.length_c   1.000
_cell.angle_alpha   90.00
_cell.angle_beta   90.00
_cell.angle_gamma   90.00
#
_symmetry.space_group_name_H-M   'P 1'
#
loop_
_entity.id
_entity.type
_entity.pdbx_description
1 polymer ?
#
loop_
_entity_poly.entity_id
_entity_poly.type
_entity_poly.pdbx_seq_one_letter_code
_entity_poly.pdbx_strand_id
1 'polypeptide(L)'
;MQDLPVQRPACVALQNEDREEDAVVITALTVVPFCCHSDLLTMDRAGLLRVAAALNEKLPRALQVDTGPTRPDAAIRGAIERLV
;
A
#
# COMPACT_ATOMS: atom_id res chain seq x y z
N MET A 1 -0.26 39.29 2.24
CA MET A 1 -0.90 37.99 2.50
C MET A 1 0.11 36.96 2.05
N GLN A 2 0.82 36.31 2.98
CA GLN A 2 1.89 35.37 2.64
C GLN A 2 1.24 34.05 2.20
N ASP A 3 1.50 33.60 0.98
CA ASP A 3 1.13 32.26 0.51
C ASP A 3 1.87 31.23 1.36
N LEU A 4 1.15 30.54 2.23
CA LEU A 4 1.66 29.33 2.89
C LEU A 4 1.90 28.27 1.80
N PRO A 5 3.06 27.59 1.79
CA PRO A 5 3.32 26.55 0.81
C PRO A 5 2.25 25.47 0.90
N VAL A 6 1.50 25.27 -0.19
CA VAL A 6 0.60 24.11 -0.34
C VAL A 6 1.46 22.86 -0.24
N GLN A 7 1.39 22.19 0.91
CA GLN A 7 2.10 20.95 1.15
C GLN A 7 1.45 19.88 0.27
N ARG A 8 2.09 19.57 -0.86
CA ARG A 8 1.60 18.52 -1.76
C ARG A 8 1.78 17.17 -1.05
N PRO A 9 0.77 16.27 -1.10
CA PRO A 9 0.91 14.92 -0.57
C PRO A 9 2.14 14.25 -1.17
N ALA A 10 2.87 13.48 -0.37
CA ALA A 10 3.93 12.63 -0.90
C ALA A 10 3.30 11.56 -1.81
N CYS A 11 3.72 11.54 -3.07
CA CYS A 11 3.29 10.55 -4.06
C CYS A 11 4.35 9.46 -4.18
N VAL A 12 3.91 8.22 -4.36
CA VAL A 12 4.80 7.05 -4.52
C VAL A 12 4.33 6.23 -5.71
N ALA A 13 5.26 5.70 -6.49
CA ALA A 13 4.96 4.72 -7.52
C ALA A 13 5.46 3.35 -7.07
N LEU A 14 4.57 2.37 -7.02
CA LEU A 14 4.92 0.96 -6.81
C LEU A 14 5.20 0.32 -8.15
N GLN A 15 6.34 -0.35 -8.27
CA GLN A 15 6.71 -1.13 -9.45
C GLN A 15 6.64 -2.61 -9.11
N ASN A 16 5.80 -3.35 -9.83
CA ASN A 16 5.67 -4.80 -9.69
C ASN A 16 5.98 -5.47 -11.04
N GLU A 17 6.67 -6.61 -11.00
CA GLU A 17 6.87 -7.45 -12.17
C GLU A 17 5.67 -8.39 -12.32
N ASP A 18 5.07 -8.42 -13.50
CA ASP A 18 4.17 -9.48 -13.93
C ASP A 18 4.94 -10.43 -14.84
N ARG A 19 5.32 -11.59 -14.27
CA ARG A 19 6.12 -12.58 -14.98
C ARG A 19 5.30 -13.44 -15.95
N GLU A 20 3.99 -13.50 -15.77
CA GLU A 20 3.12 -14.27 -16.67
C GLU A 20 2.99 -13.54 -18.01
N GLU A 21 2.86 -12.21 -17.95
CA GLU A 21 2.69 -11.35 -19.12
C GLU A 21 3.99 -10.68 -19.59
N ASP A 22 5.14 -11.01 -18.98
CA ASP A 22 6.45 -10.35 -19.22
C ASP A 22 6.35 -8.81 -19.19
N ALA A 23 5.68 -8.29 -18.16
CA ALA A 23 5.30 -6.88 -18.06
C ALA A 23 5.72 -6.25 -16.73
N VAL A 24 5.80 -4.92 -16.73
CA VAL A 24 5.99 -4.12 -15.52
C VAL A 24 4.71 -3.33 -15.22
N VAL A 25 4.16 -3.54 -14.04
CA VAL A 25 2.98 -2.83 -13.55
C VAL A 25 3.43 -1.69 -12.65
N ILE A 26 3.15 -0.45 -13.07
CA ILE A 26 3.36 0.75 -12.26
C ILE A 26 2.04 1.21 -11.66
N THR A 27 1.94 1.19 -10.33
CA THR A 27 0.79 1.73 -9.59
C THR A 27 1.17 3.03 -8.91
N ALA A 28 0.57 4.14 -9.34
CA ALA A 28 0.77 5.45 -8.73
C ALA A 28 -0.17 5.66 -7.53
N LEU A 29 0.40 5.95 -6.37
CA LEU A 29 -0.30 6.29 -5.14
C LEU A 29 -0.21 7.81 -4.90
N THR A 30 -1.36 8.43 -4.66
CA THR A 30 -1.48 9.86 -4.34
C THR A 30 -1.21 10.16 -2.86
N VAL A 31 -0.91 9.13 -2.07
CA VAL A 31 -0.57 9.21 -0.65
C VAL A 31 0.31 8.02 -0.29
N VAL A 32 1.26 8.23 0.62
CA VAL A 32 2.03 7.13 1.20
C VAL A 32 1.17 6.44 2.27
N PRO A 33 0.84 5.15 2.12
CA PRO A 33 -0.11 4.48 3.01
C PRO A 33 0.43 4.27 4.44
N PHE A 34 1.75 4.32 4.64
CA PHE A 34 2.42 4.29 5.95
C PHE A 34 3.80 4.96 5.86
N CYS A 35 4.31 5.51 6.96
CA CYS A 35 5.50 6.37 6.91
C CYS A 35 6.84 5.59 6.83
N CYS A 36 6.87 4.36 7.35
CA CYS A 36 8.06 3.50 7.33
C CYS A 36 7.70 2.03 7.62
N HIS A 37 8.64 1.12 7.36
CA HIS A 37 8.47 -0.30 7.68
C HIS A 37 8.25 -0.56 9.18
N SER A 38 8.86 0.23 10.08
CA SER A 38 8.67 0.06 11.53
C SER A 38 7.23 0.37 11.98
N ASP A 39 6.58 1.35 11.35
CA ASP A 39 5.16 1.65 11.59
C ASP A 39 4.32 0.45 11.17
N LEU A 40 4.59 -0.08 9.97
CA LEU A 40 3.94 -1.29 9.46
C LEU A 40 4.12 -2.50 10.37
N LEU A 41 5.23 -2.67 11.11
CA LEU A 41 5.47 -3.78 12.07
C LEU A 41 4.71 -3.64 13.40
N THR A 42 4.30 -2.43 13.76
CA THR A 42 3.63 -2.15 15.04
C THR A 42 2.12 -1.90 14.89
N MET A 43 1.63 -1.73 13.65
CA MET A 43 0.21 -1.56 13.37
C MET A 43 -0.65 -2.69 13.93
N ASP A 44 -1.78 -2.28 14.52
CA ASP A 44 -2.89 -3.15 14.87
C ASP A 44 -3.69 -3.55 13.62
N ARG A 45 -4.66 -4.45 13.80
CA ARG A 45 -5.50 -4.93 12.69
C ARG A 45 -6.22 -3.79 11.97
N ALA A 46 -6.73 -2.79 12.68
CA ALA A 46 -7.45 -1.68 12.06
C ALA A 46 -6.53 -0.85 11.15
N GLY A 47 -5.29 -0.61 11.59
CA GLY A 47 -4.24 0.01 10.78
C GLY A 47 -3.91 -0.80 9.53
N LEU A 48 -3.68 -2.11 9.69
CA LEU A 48 -3.40 -3.00 8.56
C LEU A 48 -4.53 -3.01 7.53
N LEU A 49 -5.80 -3.06 7.98
CA LEU A 49 -6.97 -3.03 7.10
C LEU A 49 -7.09 -1.71 6.34
N ARG A 50 -6.80 -0.58 7.00
CA ARG A 50 -6.79 0.74 6.35
C ARG A 50 -5.72 0.83 5.26
N VAL A 51 -4.49 0.38 5.56
CA VAL A 51 -3.39 0.34 4.58
C VAL A 51 -3.75 -0.54 3.40
N ALA A 52 -4.21 -1.76 3.66
CA ALA A 52 -4.63 -2.70 2.62
C ALA A 52 -5.78 -2.13 1.77
N ALA A 53 -6.76 -1.45 2.37
CA ALA A 53 -7.84 -0.80 1.62
C ALA A 53 -7.32 0.30 0.70
N ALA A 54 -6.44 1.18 1.19
CA ALA A 54 -5.85 2.25 0.39
C ALA A 54 -5.01 1.72 -0.79
N LEU A 55 -4.27 0.63 -0.56
CA LEU A 55 -3.55 -0.08 -1.62
C LEU A 55 -4.50 -0.72 -2.63
N ASN A 56 -5.49 -1.49 -2.16
CA ASN A 56 -6.43 -2.22 -3.00
C ASN A 56 -7.31 -1.32 -3.87
N GLU A 57 -7.52 -0.06 -3.48
CA GLU A 57 -8.21 0.94 -4.30
C GLU A 57 -7.45 1.27 -5.59
N LYS A 58 -6.11 1.17 -5.58
CA LYS A 58 -5.25 1.52 -6.72
C LYS A 58 -4.64 0.29 -7.41
N LEU A 59 -4.45 -0.81 -6.68
CA LEU A 59 -3.83 -2.01 -7.21
C LEU A 59 -4.76 -2.76 -8.18
N PRO A 60 -4.20 -3.36 -9.25
CA PRO A 60 -4.94 -4.32 -10.05
C PRO A 60 -5.32 -5.54 -9.19
N ARG A 61 -6.40 -6.21 -9.57
CA ARG A 61 -7.00 -7.30 -8.77
C ARG A 61 -6.02 -8.41 -8.39
N ALA A 62 -5.08 -8.76 -9.27
CA ALA A 62 -4.08 -9.78 -9.03
C ALA A 62 -3.10 -9.43 -7.89
N LEU A 63 -2.89 -8.14 -7.61
CA LEU A 63 -1.97 -7.63 -6.58
C LEU A 63 -2.69 -7.19 -5.30
N GLN A 64 -4.02 -7.33 -5.22
CA GLN A 64 -4.77 -6.90 -4.05
C GLN A 64 -4.45 -7.77 -2.82
N VAL A 65 -4.32 -7.11 -1.67
CA VAL A 65 -4.13 -7.73 -0.37
C VAL A 65 -5.44 -8.36 0.09
N ASP A 66 -5.43 -9.67 0.37
CA ASP A 66 -6.56 -10.37 0.96
C ASP A 66 -6.72 -10.01 2.45
N THR A 67 -7.81 -9.31 2.75
CA THR A 67 -8.17 -8.85 4.09
C THR A 67 -9.35 -9.60 4.69
N GLY A 68 -9.59 -10.85 4.27
CA GLY A 68 -10.70 -11.66 4.77
C GLY A 68 -10.76 -11.73 6.31
N PRO A 69 -11.95 -11.90 6.90
CA PRO A 69 -12.14 -11.85 8.36
C PRO A 69 -11.33 -12.91 9.11
N THR A 70 -11.00 -14.03 8.46
CA THR A 70 -10.19 -15.13 9.01
C THR A 70 -8.70 -14.97 8.75
N ARG A 71 -8.26 -13.94 8.00
CA ARG A 71 -6.84 -13.73 7.71
C ARG A 71 -6.12 -13.21 8.95
N PRO A 72 -5.03 -13.86 9.37
CA PRO A 72 -4.24 -13.40 10.51
C PRO A 72 -3.49 -12.12 10.14
N ASP A 73 -3.31 -11.24 11.12
CA ASP A 73 -2.64 -9.95 10.95
C ASP A 73 -1.25 -10.09 10.32
N ALA A 74 -0.50 -11.14 10.70
CA ALA A 74 0.81 -11.44 10.13
C ALA A 74 0.76 -11.72 8.61
N ALA A 75 -0.31 -12.36 8.11
CA ALA A 75 -0.47 -12.62 6.68
C ALA A 75 -0.82 -11.34 5.91
N ILE A 76 -1.69 -10.49 6.48
CA ILE A 76 -2.03 -9.18 5.90
C ILE A 76 -0.77 -8.31 5.84
N ARG A 77 -0.02 -8.24 6.94
CA ARG A 77 1.24 -7.49 7.04
C ARG A 77 2.26 -7.97 6.01
N GLY A 78 2.51 -9.28 5.96
CA GLY A 78 3.43 -9.86 4.98
C GLY A 78 3.00 -9.67 3.53
N ALA A 79 1.70 -9.54 3.25
CA ALA A 79 1.21 -9.20 1.91
C ALA A 79 1.48 -7.73 1.55
N ILE A 80 1.29 -6.80 2.49
CA ILE A 80 1.66 -5.39 2.32
C ILE A 80 3.16 -5.25 2.10
N GLU A 81 3.98 -5.97 2.89
CA GLU A 81 5.44 -5.95 2.78
C GLU A 81 5.95 -6.41 1.41
N ARG A 82 5.29 -7.36 0.75
CA ARG A 82 5.70 -7.82 -0.59
C ARG A 82 5.45 -6.81 -1.71
N LEU A 83 4.65 -5.77 -1.45
CA LEU A 83 4.32 -4.73 -2.43
C LEU A 83 5.28 -3.53 -2.39
N VAL A 84 6.12 -3.42 -1.34
CA VAL A 84 6.99 -2.26 -1.08
C VAL A 84 8.46 -2.64 -0.94
#